data_AF-A0A0M1P5H3-F1
#
_entry.id   AF-A0A0M1P5H3-F1
#
_cell.length_a   1.000
_cell.length_b   1.000
_cell.length_c   1.000
_cell.angle_alpha   90.00
_cell.angle_beta   90.00
_cell.angle_gamma   90.00
#
_symmetry.space_group_name_H-M   'P 1'
#
loop_
_entity.id
_entity.type
_entity.pdbx_description
1 polymer ?
#
loop_
_entity_poly.entity_id
_entity_poly.type
_entity_poly.pdbx_seq_one_letter_code
_entity_poly.pdbx_strand_id
1 'polypeptide(L)'
;MREERGTSNRSDQERFEHRERDQHRRGGGRHGKRREEGHGGREGTKLAQTFRRGRALSFLDQLIVKRDTLKKQVNDPDYQAIREVVSGELKAVDQIIQEYIQAFELYDTKLSEDDQ
;
A
#
# COMPACT_ATOMS: atom_id res chain seq x y z
N MET A 1 -12.64 -33.53 45.49
CA MET A 1 -12.26 -34.87 45.02
C MET A 1 -13.50 -35.76 44.97
N ARG A 2 -14.01 -36.09 43.77
CA ARG A 2 -14.56 -37.41 43.48
C ARG A 2 -14.79 -37.59 41.99
N GLU A 3 -14.43 -38.78 41.53
CA GLU A 3 -14.16 -39.20 40.17
C GLU A 3 -15.42 -39.47 39.34
N GLU A 4 -15.17 -39.53 38.04
CA GLU A 4 -16.08 -39.84 36.95
C GLU A 4 -16.45 -41.33 36.81
N ARG A 5 -17.46 -41.56 35.94
CA ARG A 5 -17.79 -42.75 35.10
C ARG A 5 -18.54 -43.87 35.83
N GLY A 6 -19.58 -44.48 35.26
CA GLY A 6 -20.20 -44.35 33.94
C GLY A 6 -21.14 -45.53 33.70
N THR A 7 -21.57 -45.66 32.44
CA THR A 7 -22.39 -46.73 31.82
C THR A 7 -23.91 -46.54 31.89
N SER A 8 -24.44 -45.88 30.86
CA SER A 8 -25.81 -46.05 30.38
C SER A 8 -25.79 -47.11 29.28
N ASN A 9 -26.67 -48.10 29.37
CA ASN A 9 -26.84 -49.15 28.37
C ASN A 9 -28.35 -49.39 28.14
N ARG A 10 -28.65 -49.76 26.89
CA ARG A 10 -29.93 -50.21 26.29
C ARG A 10 -30.84 -49.06 25.80
N SER A 11 -30.92 -48.72 24.51
CA SER A 11 -31.31 -49.48 23.30
C SER A 11 -32.81 -49.76 23.21
N ASP A 12 -33.53 -48.87 22.53
CA ASP A 12 -34.80 -49.12 21.84
C ASP A 12 -34.76 -48.21 20.58
N GLN A 13 -34.35 -48.75 19.43
CA GLN A 13 -35.21 -49.22 18.35
C GLN A 13 -36.14 -48.15 17.73
N GLU A 14 -35.80 -47.87 16.46
CA GLU A 14 -36.73 -47.64 15.34
C GLU A 14 -37.53 -46.33 15.29
N ARG A 15 -37.08 -45.39 14.44
CA ARG A 15 -38.00 -44.75 13.49
C ARG A 15 -37.31 -44.15 12.25
N PHE A 16 -37.36 -44.95 11.18
CA PHE A 16 -37.66 -44.61 9.79
C PHE A 16 -37.08 -43.32 9.18
N GLU A 17 -36.12 -43.59 8.30
CA GLU A 17 -35.68 -42.79 7.17
C GLU A 17 -36.85 -42.35 6.26
N HIS A 18 -36.79 -41.11 5.76
CA HIS A 18 -37.49 -40.76 4.52
C HIS A 18 -36.77 -39.62 3.78
N ARG A 19 -36.46 -39.92 2.51
CA ARG A 19 -36.22 -39.05 1.34
C ARG A 19 -34.79 -38.62 1.01
N GLU A 20 -34.18 -39.52 0.24
CA GLU A 20 -33.45 -39.27 -1.00
C GLU A 20 -33.94 -38.06 -1.84
N ARG A 21 -33.00 -37.16 -2.15
CA ARG A 21 -32.84 -36.34 -3.38
C ARG A 21 -31.67 -35.39 -3.10
N ASP A 22 -30.59 -35.27 -3.86
CA ASP A 22 -30.35 -35.43 -5.29
C ASP A 22 -28.89 -35.81 -5.52
N GLN A 23 -28.65 -36.93 -6.22
CA GLN A 23 -27.34 -37.30 -6.76
C GLN A 23 -27.36 -37.20 -8.29
N HIS A 24 -27.20 -36.03 -8.89
CA HIS A 24 -26.71 -35.87 -10.28
C HIS A 24 -26.03 -34.50 -10.36
N ARG A 25 -24.71 -34.37 -10.51
CA ARG A 25 -23.98 -34.56 -11.78
C ARG A 25 -22.51 -34.86 -11.53
N ARG A 26 -22.10 -36.05 -11.99
CA ARG A 26 -20.71 -36.38 -12.30
C ARG A 26 -20.28 -35.63 -13.57
N GLY A 27 -19.07 -35.11 -13.54
CA GLY A 27 -18.30 -34.62 -14.68
C GLY A 27 -17.02 -34.02 -14.11
N GLY A 28 -15.90 -34.74 -13.96
CA GLY A 28 -15.29 -35.59 -14.97
C GLY A 28 -14.54 -34.69 -15.96
N GLY A 29 -13.35 -34.22 -15.59
CA GLY A 29 -12.57 -33.33 -16.45
C GLY A 29 -11.18 -33.02 -15.88
N ARG A 30 -10.28 -34.01 -15.93
CA ARG A 30 -8.84 -33.74 -15.95
C ARG A 30 -8.52 -33.04 -17.26
N HIS A 31 -8.24 -31.74 -17.26
CA HIS A 31 -7.49 -31.11 -18.36
C HIS A 31 -6.85 -29.79 -17.93
N GLY A 32 -5.53 -29.70 -18.14
CA GLY A 32 -4.90 -28.47 -18.58
C GLY A 32 -4.33 -27.56 -17.50
N LYS A 33 -3.04 -27.77 -17.21
CA LYS A 33 -2.11 -26.64 -17.09
C LYS A 33 -2.30 -25.75 -18.33
N ARG A 34 -3.05 -24.66 -18.21
CA ARG A 34 -2.88 -23.48 -19.08
C ARG A 34 -2.25 -22.41 -18.22
N ARG A 35 -0.93 -22.27 -18.41
CA ARG A 35 -0.27 -20.97 -18.26
C ARG A 35 -1.05 -20.00 -19.15
N GLU A 36 -1.81 -19.10 -18.55
CA GLU A 36 -2.24 -17.88 -19.23
C GLU A 36 -1.06 -16.92 -19.21
N GLU A 37 -0.19 -17.08 -20.20
CA GLU A 37 0.75 -16.06 -20.64
C GLU A 37 0.00 -15.04 -21.51
N GLY A 38 0.12 -13.75 -21.17
CA GLY A 38 -0.13 -12.58 -22.05
C GLY A 38 -1.59 -12.39 -22.48
N HIS A 39 -2.29 -11.31 -22.17
CA HIS A 39 -2.01 -9.96 -22.65
C HIS A 39 -2.88 -8.96 -21.85
N GLY A 40 -2.36 -8.42 -20.75
CA GLY A 40 -2.99 -7.31 -20.00
C GLY A 40 -2.01 -6.47 -19.18
N GLY A 41 -0.74 -6.89 -19.11
CA GLY A 41 0.25 -6.31 -18.19
C GLY A 41 1.02 -5.09 -18.71
N ARG A 42 0.67 -4.52 -19.88
CA ARG A 42 1.41 -3.36 -20.44
C ARG A 42 0.70 -2.02 -20.29
N GLU A 43 -0.63 -2.01 -20.22
CA GLU A 43 -1.40 -0.76 -20.10
C GLU A 43 -1.64 -0.40 -18.63
N GLY A 44 -2.08 -1.38 -17.82
CA GLY A 44 -2.28 -1.19 -16.39
C GLY A 44 -1.00 -0.85 -15.61
N THR A 45 0.16 -1.37 -16.05
CA THR A 45 1.46 -1.06 -15.43
C THR A 45 1.94 0.35 -15.76
N LYS A 46 1.73 0.82 -17.00
CA LYS A 46 2.04 2.20 -17.40
C LYS A 46 1.14 3.22 -16.70
N LEU A 47 -0.17 2.94 -16.58
CA LEU A 47 -1.09 3.78 -15.82
C LEU A 47 -0.77 3.80 -14.32
N ALA A 48 -0.41 2.66 -13.74
CA ALA A 48 0.05 2.60 -12.36
C ALA A 48 1.38 3.36 -12.14
N GLN A 49 2.30 3.32 -13.12
CA GLN A 49 3.57 4.04 -13.07
C GLN A 49 3.37 5.57 -13.14
N THR A 50 2.49 6.05 -14.02
CA THR A 50 2.15 7.48 -14.12
C THR A 50 1.42 7.99 -12.89
N PHE A 51 0.52 7.21 -12.29
CA PHE A 51 -0.11 7.56 -11.02
C PHE A 51 0.90 7.66 -9.88
N ARG A 52 1.80 6.68 -9.74
CA ARG A 52 2.87 6.71 -8.73
C ARG A 52 3.79 7.92 -8.91
N ARG A 53 4.21 8.21 -10.15
CA ARG A 53 5.02 9.41 -10.45
C ARG A 53 4.27 10.69 -10.13
N GLY A 54 3.00 10.81 -10.52
CA GLY A 54 2.17 11.99 -10.22
C GLY A 54 1.99 12.23 -8.72
N ARG A 55 1.77 11.16 -7.93
CA ARG A 55 1.74 11.26 -6.46
C ARG A 55 3.09 11.63 -5.88
N ALA A 56 4.18 11.11 -6.44
CA ALA A 56 5.52 11.43 -5.98
C ALA A 56 5.84 12.91 -6.19
N LEU A 57 5.48 13.47 -7.36
CA LEU A 57 5.64 14.89 -7.67
C LEU A 57 4.79 15.77 -6.74
N SER A 58 3.52 15.44 -6.55
CA SER A 58 2.65 16.21 -5.63
C SER A 58 3.19 16.24 -4.20
N PHE A 59 3.82 15.17 -3.73
CA PHE A 59 4.47 15.16 -2.41
C PHE A 59 5.77 15.98 -2.41
N LEU A 60 6.55 15.93 -3.50
CA LEU A 60 7.73 16.77 -3.66
C LEU A 60 7.35 18.26 -3.60
N ASP A 61 6.26 18.67 -4.24
CA ASP A 61 5.75 20.05 -4.18
C ASP A 61 5.45 20.48 -2.74
N GLN A 62 4.85 19.59 -1.93
CA GLN A 62 4.61 19.86 -0.50
C GLN A 62 5.91 20.08 0.28
N LEU A 63 6.94 19.28 0.01
CA LEU A 63 8.26 19.46 0.63
C LEU A 63 8.90 20.78 0.23
N ILE A 64 8.75 21.20 -1.04
CA ILE A 64 9.26 22.48 -1.54
C ILE A 64 8.57 23.66 -0.82
N VAL A 65 7.23 23.63 -0.69
CA VAL A 65 6.49 24.65 0.07
C VAL A 65 6.96 24.71 1.52
N LYS A 66 7.18 23.55 2.16
CA LYS A 66 7.70 23.47 3.53
C LYS A 66 9.10 24.08 3.63
N ARG A 67 10.01 23.72 2.72
CA ARG A 67 11.37 24.29 2.63
C ARG A 67 11.33 25.81 2.51
N ASP A 68 10.49 26.33 1.62
CA ASP A 68 10.42 27.77 1.38
C ASP A 68 9.83 28.53 2.56
N THR A 69 8.91 27.90 3.30
CA THR A 69 8.39 28.43 4.56
C THR A 69 9.50 28.51 5.62
N LEU A 70 10.27 27.43 5.81
CA LEU A 70 11.39 27.39 6.74
C LEU A 70 12.48 28.42 6.36
N LYS A 71 12.79 28.57 5.07
CA LYS A 71 13.71 29.61 4.58
C LYS A 71 13.28 31.02 4.96
N LYS A 72 11.97 31.32 4.87
CA LYS A 72 11.44 32.61 5.31
C LYS A 72 11.62 32.79 6.82
N GLN A 73 11.27 31.78 7.61
CA GLN A 73 11.41 31.80 9.07
C GLN A 73 12.87 31.98 9.54
N VAL A 74 13.85 31.36 8.89
CA VAL A 74 15.28 31.55 9.24
C VAL A 74 15.75 32.99 9.10
N ASN A 75 15.15 33.76 8.19
CA ASN A 75 15.48 35.15 7.92
C ASN A 75 14.59 36.15 8.67
N ASP A 76 13.57 35.66 9.36
CA ASP A 76 12.60 36.47 10.08
C ASP A 76 13.11 36.75 11.52
N PRO A 77 13.25 38.03 11.93
CA PRO A 77 13.70 38.38 13.27
C PRO A 77 12.79 37.84 14.38
N ASP A 78 11.51 37.61 14.12
CA ASP A 78 10.55 37.10 15.11
C ASP A 78 10.88 35.64 15.52
N TYR A 79 11.65 34.93 14.70
CA TYR A 79 12.06 33.55 14.94
C TYR A 79 13.50 33.42 15.48
N GLN A 80 14.18 34.53 15.83
CA GLN A 80 15.57 34.50 16.31
C GLN A 80 15.77 33.57 17.51
N ALA A 81 14.83 33.55 18.45
CA ALA A 81 14.89 32.69 19.64
C ALA A 81 14.96 31.19 19.31
N ILE A 82 14.47 30.78 18.13
CA ILE A 82 14.43 29.37 17.70
C ILE A 82 15.21 29.14 16.39
N ARG A 83 16.04 30.10 15.98
CA ARG A 83 16.69 30.08 14.66
C ARG A 83 17.54 28.84 14.41
N GLU A 84 18.22 28.33 15.43
CA GLU A 84 19.01 27.09 15.32
C GLU A 84 18.13 25.88 15.01
N VAL A 85 16.98 25.76 15.67
CA VAL A 85 16.01 24.69 15.44
C VAL A 85 15.44 24.77 14.03
N VAL A 86 14.98 25.95 13.60
CA VAL A 86 14.43 26.16 12.24
C VAL A 86 15.49 25.91 11.17
N SER A 87 16.75 26.32 11.42
CA SER A 87 17.86 26.04 10.51
C SER A 87 18.16 24.54 10.40
N GLY A 88 18.08 23.80 11.52
CA GLY A 88 18.20 22.35 11.54
C GLY A 88 17.08 21.67 10.77
N GLU A 89 15.83 22.11 10.96
CA GLU A 89 14.68 21.58 10.22
C GLU A 89 14.79 21.86 8.73
N LEU A 90 15.22 23.07 8.33
CA LEU A 90 15.46 23.40 6.93
C LEU A 90 16.47 22.45 6.28
N LYS A 91 17.59 22.19 6.95
CA LYS A 91 18.60 21.24 6.47
C LYS A 91 18.04 19.82 6.35
N ALA A 92 17.24 19.38 7.32
CA ALA A 92 16.61 18.07 7.27
C ALA A 92 15.63 17.95 6.09
N VAL A 93 14.81 18.98 5.85
CA VAL A 93 13.89 19.01 4.71
C VAL A 93 14.65 19.02 3.39
N ASP A 94 15.73 19.80 3.26
CA ASP A 94 16.58 19.81 2.07
C ASP A 94 17.19 18.42 1.79
N GLN A 95 17.65 17.72 2.82
CA GLN A 95 18.17 16.36 2.70
C GLN A 95 17.07 15.37 2.25
N ILE A 96 15.89 15.42 2.88
CA ILE A 96 14.75 14.56 2.50
C ILE A 96 14.36 14.80 1.04
N ILE A 97 14.34 16.06 0.58
CA ILE A 97 14.05 16.39 -0.82
C ILE A 97 15.06 15.71 -1.76
N GLN A 98 16.35 15.78 -1.45
CA GLN A 98 17.40 15.17 -2.28
C GLN A 98 17.26 13.65 -2.34
N GLU A 99 17.11 13.00 -1.18
CA GLU A 99 16.92 11.55 -1.07
C GLU A 99 15.64 11.11 -1.79
N TYR A 100 14.56 11.88 -1.68
CA TYR A 100 13.29 11.59 -2.32
C TYR A 100 13.38 11.68 -3.85
N ILE A 101 14.03 12.71 -4.38
CA ILE A 101 14.25 12.84 -5.83
C ILE A 101 15.05 11.66 -6.36
N GLN A 102 16.08 11.24 -5.63
CA GLN A 102 16.90 10.09 -5.99
C GLN A 102 16.09 8.79 -5.94
N ALA A 103 15.33 8.57 -4.86
CA ALA A 103 14.55 7.36 -4.68
C ALA A 103 13.44 7.18 -5.74
N PHE A 104 12.93 8.28 -6.29
CA PHE A 104 11.85 8.26 -7.29
C PHE A 104 12.30 8.68 -8.70
N GLU A 105 13.61 8.86 -8.93
CA GLU A 105 14.19 9.27 -10.21
C GLU A 105 13.49 10.49 -10.84
N LEU A 106 13.28 11.54 -10.03
CA LEU A 106 12.51 12.73 -10.40
C LEU A 106 13.38 13.85 -11.04
N TYR A 107 14.49 13.49 -11.70
CA TYR A 107 15.47 14.47 -12.19
C TYR A 107 14.95 15.37 -13.32
N ASP A 108 14.07 14.87 -14.17
CA ASP A 108 13.56 15.58 -15.35
C ASP A 108 12.59 16.74 -15.03
N THR A 109 12.08 16.85 -13.80
CA THR A 109 11.10 17.90 -13.45
C THR A 109 11.73 19.18 -12.94
N LYS A 110 13.05 19.21 -12.69
CA LYS A 110 13.76 20.41 -12.22
C LYS A 110 14.28 21.32 -13.33
N LEU A 111 14.16 20.92 -14.60
CA LEU A 111 14.71 21.65 -15.75
C LEU A 111 13.69 22.59 -16.44
N SER A 112 12.47 22.71 -15.91
CA SER A 112 11.40 23.49 -16.56
C SER A 112 11.04 24.82 -15.87
N GLU A 113 11.71 25.20 -14.79
CA GLU A 113 11.35 26.42 -14.03
C GLU A 113 12.45 27.50 -13.94
N ASP A 114 13.65 27.27 -14.52
CA ASP A 114 14.75 28.26 -14.53
C ASP A 114 15.03 28.88 -15.93
N ASP A 115 14.11 28.72 -16.89
CA ASP A 115 14.27 29.21 -18.28
C ASP A 115 13.26 30.30 -18.71
N GLN A 116 12.68 31.09 -17.78
CA GLN A 116 11.93 32.32 -18.10
C GLN A 116 12.12 33.45 -17.08
#